data_AF-A0A383ER90-F1
#
_entry.id   AF-A0A383ER90-F1
#
_cell.length_a   1.000
_cell.length_b   1.000
_cell.length_c   1.000
_cell.angle_alpha   90.00
_cell.angle_beta   90.00
_cell.angle_gamma   90.00
#
_symmetry.space_group_name_H-M   'P 1'
#
loop_
_entity.id
_entity.type
_entity.pdbx_description
1 polymer ?
#
loop_
_entity_poly.entity_id
_entity_poly.type
_entity_poly.pdbx_seq_one_letter_code
_entity_poly.pdbx_strand_id
1 'polypeptide(L)'
;IEFSPEDASRTEQDFLYEVVEAVIDAGAKTVNIPDTVGYSVPDEFGDLITKIKQNVSNIEKAIISVHCHNDLGMAVANSLAAVKAGARQVECTVNGIGERAGNAAMEEIVMAIKTRKKFFGTETRINTQQIIPCSKLVSSLTGFFVQRNKAIVGKNAFAHESGVHQDGFLKKKDTYEIMNPTDIGLEESELVLGKHSGRNALSKRIEDLGYKLTDAELSEVFKDFKILAD
;
A
#
# COMPACT_ATOMS: atom_id res chain seq x y z
N ILE A 1 9.59 -13.36 -23.39
CA ILE A 1 8.30 -14.08 -23.29
C ILE A 1 8.04 -14.30 -21.81
N GLU A 2 6.82 -13.98 -21.39
CA GLU A 2 6.29 -14.28 -20.05
C GLU A 2 5.20 -15.35 -20.19
N PHE A 3 5.19 -16.32 -19.28
CA PHE A 3 4.17 -17.38 -19.22
C PHE A 3 3.47 -17.36 -17.86
N SER A 4 2.14 -17.53 -17.87
CA SER A 4 1.32 -17.54 -16.66
C SER A 4 0.48 -18.82 -16.62
N PRO A 5 0.77 -19.80 -15.74
CA PRO A 5 -0.18 -20.86 -15.40
C PRO A 5 -1.34 -20.27 -14.61
N GLU A 6 -2.47 -20.02 -15.27
CA GLU A 6 -3.67 -19.50 -14.61
C GLU A 6 -4.05 -20.36 -13.39
N ASP A 7 -4.40 -19.69 -12.29
CA ASP A 7 -4.81 -20.31 -11.02
C ASP A 7 -3.75 -21.19 -10.34
N ALA A 8 -2.46 -20.90 -10.59
CA ALA A 8 -1.32 -21.62 -10.02
C ALA A 8 -1.38 -21.83 -8.50
N SER A 9 -1.98 -20.90 -7.77
CA SER A 9 -2.16 -21.02 -6.31
C SER A 9 -2.96 -22.26 -5.85
N ARG A 10 -3.78 -22.86 -6.72
CA ARG A 10 -4.64 -24.01 -6.41
C ARG A 10 -4.29 -25.26 -7.20
N THR A 11 -3.33 -25.17 -8.12
CA THR A 11 -2.84 -26.29 -8.93
C THR A 11 -2.01 -27.24 -8.08
N GLU A 12 -2.07 -28.55 -8.40
CA GLU A 12 -1.20 -29.55 -7.79
C GLU A 12 0.27 -29.19 -8.01
N GLN A 13 1.04 -29.16 -6.92
CA GLN A 13 2.38 -28.57 -6.91
C GLN A 13 3.35 -29.26 -7.87
N ASP A 14 3.36 -30.60 -7.91
CA ASP A 14 4.27 -31.35 -8.80
C ASP A 14 4.01 -31.02 -10.28
N PHE A 15 2.73 -30.94 -10.67
CA PHE A 15 2.34 -30.58 -12.03
C PHE A 15 2.72 -29.13 -12.36
N LEU A 16 2.53 -28.21 -11.41
CA LEU A 16 2.95 -26.82 -11.58
C LEU A 16 4.46 -26.72 -11.81
N TYR A 17 5.28 -27.50 -11.08
CA TYR A 17 6.73 -27.49 -11.25
C TYR A 17 7.14 -27.99 -12.63
N GLU A 18 6.55 -29.09 -13.11
CA GLU A 18 6.78 -29.62 -14.46
C GLU A 18 6.45 -28.59 -15.55
N VAL A 19 5.30 -27.92 -15.43
CA VAL A 19 4.87 -26.89 -16.38
C VAL A 19 5.84 -25.71 -16.37
N VAL A 20 6.20 -25.20 -15.19
CA VAL A 20 7.13 -24.07 -15.04
C VAL A 20 8.51 -24.42 -15.61
N GLU A 21 9.03 -25.61 -15.33
CA GLU A 21 10.31 -26.08 -15.87
C GLU A 21 10.28 -26.15 -17.40
N ALA A 22 9.24 -26.77 -17.95
CA ALA A 22 9.08 -26.96 -19.39
C ALA A 22 8.99 -25.63 -20.15
N VAL A 23 8.26 -24.64 -19.63
CA VAL A 23 8.14 -23.34 -20.32
C VAL A 23 9.43 -22.54 -20.26
N ILE A 24 10.23 -22.68 -19.20
CA ILE A 24 11.56 -22.05 -19.12
C ILE A 24 12.50 -22.69 -20.14
N ASP A 25 12.48 -24.02 -20.28
CA ASP A 25 13.27 -24.72 -21.30
C ASP A 25 12.83 -24.37 -22.72
N ALA A 26 11.53 -24.13 -22.92
CA ALA A 26 10.99 -23.60 -24.18
C ALA A 26 11.34 -22.12 -24.44
N GLY A 27 11.98 -21.43 -23.49
CA GLY A 27 12.54 -20.09 -23.67
C GLY A 27 11.80 -18.96 -22.96
N ALA A 28 10.83 -19.25 -22.08
CA ALA A 28 10.25 -18.24 -21.20
C ALA A 28 11.34 -17.61 -20.32
N LYS A 29 11.30 -16.28 -20.19
CA LYS A 29 12.24 -15.51 -19.35
C LYS A 29 11.60 -14.95 -18.09
N THR A 30 10.28 -15.05 -18.02
CA THR A 30 9.49 -14.72 -16.83
C THR A 30 8.39 -15.78 -16.70
N VAL A 31 8.16 -16.24 -15.48
CA VAL A 31 7.04 -17.12 -15.12
C VAL A 31 6.22 -16.41 -14.04
N ASN A 32 4.96 -16.13 -14.35
CA ASN A 32 4.04 -15.44 -13.47
C ASN A 32 3.20 -16.44 -12.70
N ILE A 33 3.21 -16.36 -11.37
CA ILE A 33 2.45 -17.26 -10.50
C ILE A 33 1.23 -16.49 -9.98
N PRO A 34 0.02 -16.71 -10.55
CA PRO A 34 -1.18 -16.00 -10.13
C PRO A 34 -1.93 -16.68 -8.96
N ASP A 35 -2.44 -15.86 -8.05
CA ASP A 35 -3.54 -16.17 -7.13
C ASP A 35 -4.84 -15.62 -7.75
N THR A 36 -5.30 -16.29 -8.82
CA THR A 36 -6.36 -15.80 -9.74
C THR A 36 -7.66 -15.48 -9.02
N VAL A 37 -8.01 -16.25 -7.99
CA VAL A 37 -9.26 -16.11 -7.25
C VAL A 37 -9.09 -15.38 -5.91
N GLY A 38 -7.88 -14.91 -5.59
CA GLY A 38 -7.60 -14.15 -4.36
C GLY A 38 -7.87 -14.95 -3.08
N TYR A 39 -7.61 -16.26 -3.11
CA TYR A 39 -7.92 -17.19 -2.01
C TYR A 39 -6.73 -17.39 -1.06
N SER A 40 -5.51 -17.29 -1.58
CA SER A 40 -4.32 -17.65 -0.82
C SER A 40 -4.10 -16.72 0.36
N VAL A 41 -3.45 -17.21 1.42
CA VAL A 41 -2.94 -16.38 2.51
C VAL A 41 -1.42 -16.20 2.40
N PRO A 42 -0.82 -15.18 3.06
CA PRO A 42 0.57 -14.81 2.80
C PRO A 42 1.59 -15.92 3.05
N ASP A 43 1.39 -16.71 4.11
CA ASP A 43 2.31 -17.81 4.45
C ASP A 43 2.25 -18.94 3.41
N GLU A 44 1.05 -19.30 2.95
CA GLU A 44 0.85 -20.31 1.90
C GLU A 44 1.43 -19.85 0.57
N PHE A 45 1.16 -18.60 0.18
CA PHE A 45 1.63 -18.07 -1.10
C PHE A 45 3.15 -17.87 -1.11
N GLY A 46 3.74 -17.41 -0.01
CA GLY A 46 5.20 -17.32 0.15
C GLY A 46 5.87 -18.70 0.14
N ASP A 47 5.26 -19.70 0.76
CA ASP A 47 5.73 -21.09 0.74
C ASP A 47 5.66 -21.68 -0.68
N LEU A 48 4.58 -21.42 -1.43
CA LEU A 48 4.47 -21.82 -2.83
C LEU A 48 5.64 -21.29 -3.67
N ILE A 49 5.95 -20.00 -3.58
CA ILE A 49 7.09 -19.41 -4.32
C ILE A 49 8.42 -20.04 -3.87
N THR A 50 8.59 -20.27 -2.58
CA THR A 50 9.80 -20.93 -2.04
C THR A 50 9.95 -22.34 -2.60
N LYS A 51 8.86 -23.12 -2.66
CA LYS A 51 8.89 -24.48 -3.18
C LYS A 51 9.08 -24.53 -4.70
N ILE A 52 8.51 -23.60 -5.46
CA ILE A 52 8.81 -23.47 -6.90
C ILE A 52 10.32 -23.29 -7.08
N LYS A 53 10.94 -22.39 -6.32
CA LYS A 53 12.40 -22.18 -6.39
C LYS A 53 13.23 -23.41 -6.01
N GLN A 54 12.72 -24.26 -5.12
CA GLN A 54 13.42 -25.46 -4.67
C GLN A 54 13.28 -26.64 -5.63
N ASN A 55 12.15 -26.75 -6.32
CA ASN A 55 11.79 -27.95 -7.09
C ASN A 55 11.88 -27.77 -8.61
N VAL A 56 11.88 -26.53 -9.13
CA VAL A 56 12.08 -26.27 -10.55
C VAL A 56 13.58 -26.09 -10.83
N SER A 57 14.21 -27.07 -11.50
CA SER A 57 15.67 -27.15 -11.59
C SER A 57 16.31 -26.00 -12.37
N ASN A 58 15.59 -25.45 -13.35
CA ASN A 58 16.06 -24.38 -14.23
C ASN A 58 15.53 -22.98 -13.85
N ILE A 59 14.92 -22.83 -12.66
CA ILE A 59 14.20 -21.62 -12.25
C ILE A 59 15.03 -20.33 -12.31
N GLU A 60 16.33 -20.41 -12.01
CA GLU A 60 17.25 -19.26 -12.03
C GLU A 60 17.49 -18.68 -13.44
N LYS A 61 17.01 -19.36 -14.50
CA LYS A 61 17.03 -18.84 -15.89
C LYS A 61 15.88 -17.89 -16.19
N ALA A 62 14.91 -17.73 -15.28
CA ALA A 62 13.73 -16.90 -15.44
C ALA A 62 13.45 -16.04 -14.20
N ILE A 63 12.75 -14.92 -14.41
CA ILE A 63 12.21 -14.09 -13.33
C ILE A 63 10.90 -14.72 -12.83
N ILE A 64 10.75 -14.83 -11.52
CA ILE A 64 9.44 -15.13 -10.91
C ILE A 64 8.66 -13.82 -10.80
N SER A 65 7.56 -13.75 -11.55
CA SER A 65 6.49 -12.76 -11.43
C SER A 65 5.36 -13.32 -10.58
N VAL A 66 4.57 -12.46 -9.94
CA VAL A 66 3.36 -12.85 -9.21
C VAL A 66 2.21 -11.91 -9.51
N HIS A 67 0.99 -12.45 -9.49
CA HIS A 67 -0.23 -11.70 -9.73
C HIS A 67 -1.28 -12.09 -8.68
N CYS A 68 -1.57 -11.20 -7.74
CA CYS A 68 -2.49 -11.51 -6.65
C CYS A 68 -3.80 -10.73 -6.78
N HIS A 69 -4.92 -11.44 -6.79
CA HIS A 69 -6.25 -10.85 -6.63
C HIS A 69 -6.60 -10.61 -5.15
N ASN A 70 -7.56 -9.72 -4.92
CA ASN A 70 -7.83 -9.16 -3.60
C ASN A 70 -9.17 -9.58 -2.97
N ASP A 71 -9.75 -10.70 -3.40
CA ASP A 71 -11.07 -11.17 -2.96
C ASP A 71 -11.17 -11.34 -1.42
N LEU A 72 -10.08 -11.74 -0.76
CA LEU A 72 -9.97 -11.83 0.71
C LEU A 72 -9.19 -10.66 1.36
N GLY A 73 -8.88 -9.61 0.60
CA GLY A 73 -8.11 -8.46 1.10
C GLY A 73 -6.60 -8.75 1.32
N MET A 74 -6.09 -9.85 0.77
CA MET A 74 -4.72 -10.32 1.00
C MET A 74 -3.74 -10.04 -0.14
N ALA A 75 -4.16 -9.41 -1.24
CA ALA A 75 -3.35 -9.32 -2.45
C ALA A 75 -1.95 -8.71 -2.22
N VAL A 76 -1.91 -7.56 -1.55
CA VAL A 76 -0.65 -6.86 -1.22
C VAL A 76 0.22 -7.70 -0.28
N ALA A 77 -0.38 -8.34 0.72
CA ALA A 77 0.35 -9.17 1.67
C ALA A 77 0.94 -10.42 0.99
N ASN A 78 0.18 -11.08 0.11
CA ASN A 78 0.63 -12.21 -0.70
C ASN A 78 1.77 -11.80 -1.63
N SER A 79 1.64 -10.67 -2.33
CA SER A 79 2.71 -10.15 -3.20
C SER A 79 4.00 -9.85 -2.42
N LEU A 80 3.91 -9.24 -1.23
CA LEU A 80 5.07 -8.95 -0.38
C LEU A 80 5.70 -10.23 0.21
N ALA A 81 4.90 -11.25 0.53
CA ALA A 81 5.40 -12.56 0.93
C ALA A 81 6.18 -13.24 -0.21
N ALA A 82 5.66 -13.18 -1.43
CA ALA A 82 6.36 -13.66 -2.63
C ALA A 82 7.68 -12.92 -2.88
N VAL A 83 7.72 -11.59 -2.71
CA VAL A 83 8.97 -10.81 -2.82
C VAL A 83 10.02 -11.30 -1.83
N LYS A 84 9.63 -11.57 -0.57
CA LYS A 84 10.52 -12.16 0.44
C LYS A 84 11.00 -13.56 0.05
N ALA A 85 10.12 -14.36 -0.56
CA ALA A 85 10.44 -15.71 -1.04
C ALA A 85 11.34 -15.72 -2.30
N GLY A 86 11.49 -14.58 -2.97
CA GLY A 86 12.42 -14.42 -4.08
C GLY A 86 11.80 -13.94 -5.39
N ALA A 87 10.49 -13.67 -5.45
CA ALA A 87 9.87 -13.03 -6.61
C ALA A 87 10.51 -11.66 -6.88
N ARG A 88 10.70 -11.33 -8.17
CA ARG A 88 11.35 -10.08 -8.61
C ARG A 88 10.51 -9.24 -9.56
N GLN A 89 9.30 -9.71 -9.87
CA GLN A 89 8.27 -8.95 -10.55
C GLN A 89 6.94 -9.14 -9.80
N VAL A 90 6.16 -8.07 -9.70
CA VAL A 90 4.82 -8.07 -9.08
C VAL A 90 3.89 -7.36 -10.04
N GLU A 91 2.88 -8.06 -10.53
CA GLU A 91 1.79 -7.47 -11.28
C GLU A 91 0.82 -6.79 -10.30
N CYS A 92 0.57 -5.51 -10.54
CA CYS A 92 -0.22 -4.65 -9.66
C CYS A 92 -0.92 -3.57 -10.47
N THR A 93 -1.86 -2.87 -9.83
CA THR A 93 -2.63 -1.80 -10.47
C THR A 93 -2.71 -0.57 -9.56
N VAL A 94 -2.83 0.60 -10.16
CA VAL A 94 -3.07 1.85 -9.43
C VAL A 94 -4.43 1.76 -8.74
N ASN A 95 -4.47 2.11 -7.46
CA ASN A 95 -5.67 2.03 -6.61
C ASN A 95 -6.19 0.59 -6.38
N GLY A 96 -5.50 -0.44 -6.87
CA GLY A 96 -5.93 -1.83 -6.76
C GLY A 96 -7.10 -2.20 -7.68
N ILE A 97 -7.35 -1.43 -8.75
CA ILE A 97 -8.42 -1.75 -9.71
C ILE A 97 -8.18 -3.10 -10.41
N GLY A 98 -9.24 -3.80 -10.80
CA GLY A 98 -9.15 -5.09 -11.50
C GLY A 98 -10.49 -5.81 -11.45
N GLU A 99 -10.50 -7.08 -11.85
CA GLU A 99 -11.68 -7.93 -11.73
C GLU A 99 -12.13 -8.07 -10.27
N ARG A 100 -13.46 -8.09 -10.04
CA ARG A 100 -14.09 -8.31 -8.72
C ARG A 100 -13.62 -7.30 -7.66
N ALA A 101 -12.92 -7.78 -6.62
CA ALA A 101 -12.33 -6.96 -5.56
C ALA A 101 -10.99 -6.31 -5.97
N GLY A 102 -10.52 -6.59 -7.17
CA GLY A 102 -9.34 -5.99 -7.78
C GLY A 102 -8.05 -6.77 -7.55
N ASN A 103 -6.93 -6.09 -7.82
CA ASN A 103 -5.58 -6.64 -7.77
C ASN A 103 -4.78 -6.00 -6.64
N ALA A 104 -3.57 -6.49 -6.40
CA ALA A 104 -2.63 -5.85 -5.49
C ALA A 104 -2.41 -4.38 -5.88
N ALA A 105 -2.58 -3.47 -4.91
CA ALA A 105 -2.43 -2.04 -5.11
C ALA A 105 -0.95 -1.65 -5.24
N MET A 106 -0.59 -1.03 -6.36
CA MET A 106 0.79 -0.63 -6.67
C MET A 106 1.37 0.28 -5.59
N GLU A 107 0.62 1.31 -5.19
CA GLU A 107 1.06 2.29 -4.20
C GLU A 107 1.38 1.67 -2.84
N GLU A 108 0.64 0.62 -2.44
CA GLU A 108 0.81 -0.07 -1.17
C GLU A 108 2.06 -0.97 -1.20
N ILE A 109 2.26 -1.73 -2.28
CA ILE A 109 3.47 -2.56 -2.46
C ILE A 109 4.73 -1.69 -2.48
N VAL A 110 4.71 -0.62 -3.28
CA VAL A 110 5.86 0.28 -3.46
C VAL A 110 6.24 0.95 -2.15
N MET A 111 5.25 1.50 -1.43
CA MET A 111 5.52 2.18 -0.17
C MET A 111 5.89 1.22 0.94
N ALA A 112 5.32 0.01 0.98
CA ALA A 112 5.77 -1.02 1.92
C ALA A 112 7.26 -1.35 1.72
N ILE A 113 7.70 -1.58 0.47
CA ILE A 113 9.11 -1.85 0.14
C ILE A 113 9.99 -0.64 0.46
N LYS A 114 9.59 0.57 0.07
CA LYS A 114 10.36 1.81 0.32
C LYS A 114 10.52 2.09 1.81
N THR A 115 9.42 2.09 2.57
CA THR A 115 9.42 2.36 4.01
C THR A 115 10.14 1.27 4.80
N ARG A 116 10.08 0.01 4.36
CA ARG A 116 10.70 -1.13 5.02
C ARG A 116 11.88 -1.70 4.23
N LYS A 117 12.64 -0.86 3.51
CA LYS A 117 13.74 -1.27 2.61
C LYS A 117 14.71 -2.27 3.24
N LYS A 118 15.12 -2.04 4.50
CA LYS A 118 16.03 -2.94 5.24
C LYS A 118 15.44 -4.32 5.46
N PHE A 119 14.12 -4.42 5.66
CA PHE A 119 13.43 -5.69 5.90
C PHE A 119 13.25 -6.50 4.62
N PHE A 120 12.90 -5.85 3.51
CA PHE A 120 12.72 -6.52 2.23
C PHE A 120 14.02 -6.74 1.45
N GLY A 121 15.08 -5.99 1.76
CA GLY A 121 16.38 -6.11 1.10
C GLY A 121 16.35 -5.77 -0.39
N THR A 122 15.32 -5.05 -0.85
CA THR A 122 15.12 -4.69 -2.25
C THR A 122 14.52 -3.28 -2.37
N GLU A 123 14.44 -2.77 -3.60
CA GLU A 123 13.87 -1.47 -3.91
C GLU A 123 13.16 -1.50 -5.27
N THR A 124 12.31 -0.50 -5.49
CA THR A 124 11.68 -0.28 -6.79
C THR A 124 12.30 0.97 -7.43
N ARG A 125 12.14 1.10 -8.75
CA ARG A 125 12.53 2.31 -9.50
C ARG A 125 11.34 3.27 -9.72
N ILE A 126 10.24 3.07 -8.99
CA ILE A 126 9.04 3.88 -9.15
C ILE A 126 9.29 5.27 -8.56
N ASN A 127 8.96 6.31 -9.34
CA ASN A 127 8.94 7.67 -8.82
C ASN A 127 7.74 7.82 -7.88
N THR A 128 7.97 7.68 -6.58
CA THR A 128 6.90 7.68 -5.58
C THR A 128 6.17 9.02 -5.51
N GLN A 129 6.81 10.14 -5.89
CA GLN A 129 6.14 11.45 -5.93
C GLN A 129 5.00 11.53 -6.97
N GLN A 130 4.90 10.55 -7.87
CA GLN A 130 3.81 10.47 -8.85
C GLN A 130 2.64 9.60 -8.37
N ILE A 131 2.71 8.98 -7.18
CA ILE A 131 1.66 8.09 -6.66
C ILE A 131 0.31 8.83 -6.55
N ILE A 132 0.26 9.98 -5.87
CA ILE A 132 -0.97 10.74 -5.70
C ILE A 132 -1.51 11.29 -7.04
N PRO A 133 -0.69 11.94 -7.90
CA PRO A 133 -1.12 12.34 -9.24
C PRO A 133 -1.71 11.19 -10.05
N CYS A 134 -1.05 10.03 -10.10
CA CYS A 134 -1.52 8.85 -10.82
C CYS A 134 -2.84 8.31 -10.24
N SER A 135 -2.93 8.21 -8.91
CA SER A 135 -4.15 7.76 -8.21
C SER A 135 -5.36 8.64 -8.57
N LYS A 136 -5.18 9.97 -8.53
CA LYS A 136 -6.23 10.94 -8.90
C LYS A 136 -6.62 10.82 -10.37
N LEU A 137 -5.65 10.66 -11.27
CA LEU A 137 -5.91 10.49 -12.70
C LEU A 137 -6.69 9.21 -12.99
N VAL A 138 -6.30 8.08 -12.41
CA VAL A 138 -7.02 6.82 -12.59
C VAL A 138 -8.44 6.92 -12.02
N SER A 139 -8.60 7.54 -10.84
CA SER A 139 -9.91 7.75 -10.24
C SER A 139 -10.83 8.62 -11.12
N SER A 140 -10.31 9.71 -11.69
CA SER A 140 -11.10 10.60 -12.56
C SER A 140 -11.48 9.96 -13.90
N LEU A 141 -10.60 9.15 -14.48
CA LEU A 141 -10.85 8.50 -15.78
C LEU A 141 -11.79 7.30 -15.68
N THR A 142 -11.74 6.56 -14.56
CA THR A 142 -12.52 5.33 -14.39
C THR A 142 -13.83 5.53 -13.64
N GLY A 143 -13.96 6.63 -12.88
CA GLY A 143 -15.10 6.86 -11.98
C GLY A 143 -15.05 6.03 -10.69
N PHE A 144 -14.04 5.18 -10.50
CA PHE A 144 -13.82 4.49 -9.23
C PHE A 144 -13.13 5.45 -8.24
N PHE A 145 -13.91 5.92 -7.27
CA PHE A 145 -13.39 6.81 -6.22
C PHE A 145 -12.58 6.05 -5.18
N VAL A 146 -11.45 6.65 -4.78
CA VAL A 146 -10.62 6.14 -3.69
C VAL A 146 -11.33 6.32 -2.35
N GLN A 147 -11.40 5.25 -1.56
CA GLN A 147 -11.92 5.31 -0.19
C GLN A 147 -11.09 6.28 0.66
N ARG A 148 -11.75 7.06 1.53
CA ARG A 148 -11.07 8.06 2.36
C ARG A 148 -9.97 7.46 3.24
N ASN A 149 -10.16 6.25 3.73
CA ASN A 149 -9.23 5.53 4.60
C ASN A 149 -8.36 4.50 3.84
N LYS A 150 -8.31 4.53 2.51
CA LYS A 150 -7.41 3.67 1.74
C LYS A 150 -5.95 3.94 2.12
N ALA A 151 -5.16 2.89 2.27
CA ALA A 151 -3.74 3.02 2.58
C ALA A 151 -3.02 3.85 1.50
N ILE A 152 -2.04 4.65 1.93
CA ILE A 152 -1.19 5.52 1.10
C ILE A 152 -1.93 6.69 0.43
N VAL A 153 -2.97 6.42 -0.36
CA VAL A 153 -3.62 7.43 -1.23
C VAL A 153 -4.97 7.94 -0.72
N GLY A 154 -5.51 7.35 0.35
CA GLY A 154 -6.74 7.83 0.98
C GLY A 154 -6.53 9.20 1.64
N LYS A 155 -7.55 10.07 1.56
CA LYS A 155 -7.51 11.42 2.17
C LYS A 155 -7.12 11.40 3.66
N ASN A 156 -7.50 10.35 4.38
CA ASN A 156 -7.25 10.22 5.81
C ASN A 156 -5.91 9.52 6.13
N ALA A 157 -5.13 9.09 5.13
CA ALA A 157 -3.90 8.30 5.34
C ALA A 157 -2.80 9.06 6.11
N PHE A 158 -2.83 10.40 6.07
CA PHE A 158 -1.91 11.30 6.78
C PHE A 158 -2.65 12.30 7.68
N ALA A 159 -3.89 11.98 8.06
CA ALA A 159 -4.71 12.83 8.93
C ALA A 159 -4.59 12.40 10.39
N HIS A 160 -4.35 13.37 11.28
CA HIS A 160 -4.27 13.15 12.74
C HIS A 160 -5.41 13.88 13.46
N GLU A 161 -6.40 13.14 13.96
CA GLU A 161 -7.60 13.73 14.59
C GLU A 161 -7.57 13.68 16.13
N SER A 162 -7.06 12.60 16.71
CA SER A 162 -7.10 12.41 18.17
C SER A 162 -6.13 13.35 18.87
N GLY A 163 -6.55 13.96 19.99
CA GLY A 163 -5.73 14.97 20.68
C GLY A 163 -4.36 14.48 21.14
N VAL A 164 -4.24 13.19 21.50
CA VAL A 164 -2.94 12.58 21.87
C VAL A 164 -2.06 12.39 20.64
N HIS A 165 -2.64 12.03 19.49
CA HIS A 165 -1.88 11.89 18.24
C HIS A 165 -1.44 13.26 17.72
N GLN A 166 -2.30 14.27 17.81
CA GLN A 166 -1.96 15.65 17.41
C GLN A 166 -0.83 16.23 18.26
N ASP A 167 -0.91 16.08 19.60
CA ASP A 167 0.17 16.56 20.49
C ASP A 167 1.50 15.85 20.21
N GLY A 168 1.48 14.54 19.98
CA GLY A 168 2.69 13.80 19.61
C GLY A 168 3.23 14.17 18.22
N PHE A 169 2.37 14.34 17.22
CA PHE A 169 2.75 14.79 15.87
C PHE A 169 3.39 16.18 15.90
N LEU A 170 2.81 17.12 16.67
CA LEU A 170 3.34 18.48 16.84
C LEU A 170 4.71 18.49 17.52
N LYS A 171 4.98 17.54 18.44
CA LYS A 171 6.28 17.39 19.11
C LYS A 171 7.32 16.69 18.24
N LYS A 172 6.93 15.62 17.54
CA LYS A 172 7.79 14.83 16.65
C LYS A 172 6.94 14.05 15.64
N LYS A 173 6.98 14.46 14.37
CA LYS A 173 6.20 13.86 13.28
C LYS A 173 6.38 12.34 13.16
N ASP A 174 7.63 11.86 13.24
CA ASP A 174 7.99 10.43 13.15
C ASP A 174 7.35 9.52 14.21
N THR A 175 6.75 10.09 15.28
CA THR A 175 6.07 9.30 16.30
C THR A 175 4.82 8.59 15.75
N TYR A 176 4.11 9.21 14.81
CA TYR A 176 2.88 8.67 14.23
C TYR A 176 2.90 8.58 12.70
N GLU A 177 3.90 9.17 12.04
CA GLU A 177 4.08 9.07 10.58
C GLU A 177 5.22 8.13 10.24
N ILE A 178 4.91 6.97 9.66
CA ILE A 178 5.90 5.98 9.20
C ILE A 178 6.55 6.34 7.86
N MET A 179 6.06 7.39 7.19
CA MET A 179 6.56 7.92 5.92
C MET A 179 6.13 9.39 5.78
N ASN A 180 6.86 10.19 4.99
CA ASN A 180 6.47 11.58 4.77
C ASN A 180 5.41 11.69 3.67
N PRO A 181 4.38 12.56 3.79
CA PRO A 181 3.41 12.78 2.70
C PRO A 181 4.06 13.24 1.38
N THR A 182 5.16 14.01 1.48
CA THR A 182 5.93 14.47 0.33
C THR A 182 6.59 13.34 -0.45
N ASP A 183 6.81 12.17 0.17
CA ASP A 183 7.34 10.99 -0.52
C ASP A 183 6.36 10.47 -1.58
N ILE A 184 5.06 10.75 -1.45
CA ILE A 184 4.02 10.23 -2.37
C ILE A 184 3.39 11.31 -3.25
N GLY A 185 3.89 12.55 -3.20
CA GLY A 185 3.41 13.67 -3.99
C GLY A 185 2.28 14.49 -3.33
N LEU A 186 2.16 14.44 -2.00
CA LEU A 186 1.40 15.44 -1.24
C LEU A 186 2.29 16.64 -0.89
N GLU A 187 1.68 17.82 -0.78
CA GLU A 187 2.40 19.02 -0.34
C GLU A 187 2.74 18.92 1.16
N GLU A 188 1.76 18.65 2.03
CA GLU A 188 1.94 18.48 3.48
C GLU A 188 0.84 17.57 4.10
N SER A 189 1.01 17.13 5.36
CA SER A 189 -0.02 16.43 6.14
C SER A 189 -1.18 17.37 6.49
N GLU A 190 -2.43 16.87 6.45
CA GLU A 190 -3.62 17.65 6.82
C GLU A 190 -3.93 17.45 8.32
N LEU A 191 -3.83 18.51 9.13
CA LEU A 191 -4.32 18.48 10.51
C LEU A 191 -5.84 18.64 10.50
N VAL A 192 -6.57 17.53 10.70
CA VAL A 192 -8.03 17.53 10.76
C VAL A 192 -8.48 17.93 12.16
N LEU A 193 -9.24 19.03 12.25
CA LEU A 193 -9.92 19.43 13.48
C LEU A 193 -11.27 18.73 13.59
N GLY A 194 -11.43 17.89 14.60
CA GLY A 194 -12.68 17.21 14.96
C GLY A 194 -12.94 17.23 16.47
N LYS A 195 -14.02 16.60 16.93
CA LYS A 195 -14.41 16.55 18.35
C LYS A 195 -13.27 16.12 19.26
N HIS A 196 -12.38 15.24 18.80
CA HIS A 196 -11.27 14.72 19.60
C HIS A 196 -10.02 15.61 19.60
N SER A 197 -10.01 16.70 18.83
CA SER A 197 -8.84 17.56 18.73
C SER A 197 -8.56 18.32 20.02
N GLY A 198 -7.28 18.49 20.33
CA GLY A 198 -6.81 19.15 21.55
C GLY A 198 -6.80 20.68 21.42
N ARG A 199 -6.73 21.38 22.56
CA ARG A 199 -6.62 22.85 22.60
C ARG A 199 -5.41 23.36 21.80
N ASN A 200 -4.28 22.66 21.87
CA ASN A 200 -3.06 23.03 21.15
C ASN A 200 -3.24 22.95 19.62
N ALA A 201 -3.93 21.92 19.13
CA ALA A 201 -4.19 21.75 17.71
C ALA A 201 -5.13 22.84 17.17
N LEU A 202 -6.16 23.19 17.94
CA LEU A 202 -7.04 24.31 17.60
C LEU A 202 -6.28 25.65 17.61
N SER A 203 -5.47 25.91 18.64
CA SER A 203 -4.64 27.13 18.73
C SER A 203 -3.74 27.30 17.52
N LYS A 204 -3.03 26.22 17.14
CA LYS A 204 -2.12 26.23 16.00
C LYS A 204 -2.86 26.56 14.70
N ARG A 205 -4.05 25.97 14.49
CA ARG A 205 -4.87 26.25 13.30
C ARG A 205 -5.37 27.69 13.26
N ILE A 206 -5.75 28.26 14.40
CA ILE A 206 -6.20 29.66 14.52
C ILE A 206 -5.06 30.62 14.16
N GLU A 207 -3.84 30.32 14.62
CA GLU A 207 -2.63 31.06 14.25
C GLU A 207 -2.32 30.97 12.75
N ASP A 208 -2.42 29.76 12.17
CA ASP A 208 -2.18 29.52 10.73
C ASP A 208 -3.23 30.24 9.85
N LEU A 209 -4.43 30.50 10.38
CA LEU A 209 -5.46 31.34 9.75
C LEU A 209 -5.21 32.86 9.94
N GLY A 210 -4.15 33.24 10.66
CA GLY A 210 -3.75 34.63 10.88
C GLY A 210 -4.39 35.30 12.09
N TYR A 211 -5.07 34.56 12.96
CA TYR A 211 -5.69 35.10 14.17
C TYR A 211 -4.80 34.91 15.39
N LYS A 212 -4.82 35.88 16.30
CA LYS A 212 -4.18 35.78 17.61
C LYS A 212 -5.25 35.94 18.69
N LEU A 213 -5.44 34.89 19.48
CA LEU A 213 -6.37 34.88 20.60
C LEU A 213 -5.59 34.87 21.91
N THR A 214 -6.15 35.51 22.91
CA THR A 214 -5.75 35.33 24.30
C THR A 214 -6.16 33.96 24.82
N ASP A 215 -5.57 33.52 25.93
CA ASP A 215 -5.95 32.24 26.55
C ASP A 215 -7.42 32.17 26.97
N ALA A 216 -8.01 33.31 27.34
CA ALA A 216 -9.43 33.39 27.67
C ALA A 216 -10.30 33.17 26.43
N GLU A 217 -10.00 33.88 25.33
CA GLU A 217 -10.73 33.75 24.06
C GLU A 217 -10.57 32.34 23.47
N LEU A 218 -9.36 31.77 23.51
CA LEU A 218 -9.12 30.40 23.05
C LEU A 218 -9.91 29.38 23.88
N SER A 219 -10.13 29.64 25.18
CA SER A 219 -10.93 28.76 26.04
C SER A 219 -12.40 28.74 25.63
N GLU A 220 -12.97 29.90 25.30
CA GLU A 220 -14.36 29.99 24.86
C GLU A 220 -14.53 29.38 23.46
N VAL A 221 -13.66 29.74 22.52
CA VAL A 221 -13.66 29.15 21.16
C VAL A 221 -13.48 27.63 21.22
N PHE A 222 -12.68 27.10 22.14
CA PHE A 222 -12.51 25.66 22.30
C PHE A 222 -13.77 24.96 22.78
N LYS A 223 -14.59 25.58 23.65
CA LYS A 223 -15.89 25.04 24.07
C LYS A 223 -16.86 24.99 22.89
N ASP A 224 -16.98 26.10 22.16
CA ASP A 224 -17.88 26.20 21.00
C ASP A 224 -17.46 25.21 19.90
N PHE A 225 -16.15 25.08 19.67
CA PHE A 225 -15.59 24.10 18.75
C PHE A 225 -15.97 22.67 19.12
N LYS A 226 -15.93 22.30 20.41
CA LYS A 226 -16.31 20.95 20.86
C LYS A 226 -17.79 20.64 20.65
N ILE A 227 -18.65 21.66 20.74
CA ILE A 227 -20.09 21.52 20.49
C ILE A 227 -20.36 21.41 18.99
N LEU A 228 -19.70 22.24 18.18
CA LEU A 228 -19.88 22.27 16.71
C LEU A 228 -19.34 21.02 16.02
N ALA A 229 -18.25 20.46 16.53
CA ALA A 229 -17.59 19.29 15.95
C ALA A 229 -18.17 17.94 16.44
N ASP A 230 -19.22 17.98 17.27
CA ASP A 230 -19.99 16.79 17.71
C ASP A 230 -20.99 16.34 16.63
#